data_AF-A0A0S3PU00-F1
#
_entry.id   AF-A0A0S3PU00-F1
#
_cell.length_a   1.000
_cell.length_b   1.000
_cell.length_c   1.000
_cell.angle_alpha   90.00
_cell.angle_beta   90.00
_cell.angle_gamma   90.00
#
_symmetry.space_group_name_H-M   'P 1'
#
loop_
_entity.id
_entity.type
_entity.pdbx_description
1 polymer ?
#
loop_
_entity_poly.entity_id
_entity_poly.type
_entity_poly.pdbx_seq_one_letter_code
_entity_poly.pdbx_strand_id
1 'polypeptide(L)' 'MAPPQNGDYRKETIEEYLAEATRCERLAERAQETDRQDWLDLAQRWRTLAKLIETA' A
#
# COMPACT_ATOMS: atom_id res chain seq x y z
N MET A 1 -12.12 -27.30 -3.53
CA MET A 1 -11.75 -25.88 -3.41
C MET A 1 -11.62 -25.31 -4.80
N ALA A 2 -12.57 -24.46 -5.22
CA ALA A 2 -12.41 -23.72 -6.47
C ALA A 2 -11.25 -22.72 -6.28
N PRO A 3 -10.40 -22.47 -7.30
CA PRO A 3 -9.40 -21.42 -7.18
C PRO A 3 -10.15 -20.11 -6.92
N PRO A 4 -9.75 -19.31 -5.92
CA PRO A 4 -10.36 -18.00 -5.70
C PRO A 4 -10.26 -17.23 -7.01
N GLN A 5 -11.39 -16.68 -7.43
CA GLN A 5 -11.49 -15.91 -8.67
C GLN A 5 -10.42 -14.81 -8.61
N ASN A 6 -9.50 -14.77 -9.58
CA ASN A 6 -8.35 -13.86 -9.59
C ASN A 6 -8.71 -12.37 -9.39
N GLY A 7 -9.98 -12.00 -9.57
CA GLY A 7 -10.48 -10.65 -9.27
C GLY A 7 -10.58 -10.32 -7.78
N ASP A 8 -10.93 -11.28 -6.91
CA ASP A 8 -11.05 -11.05 -5.46
C ASP A 8 -9.67 -10.94 -4.79
N TYR A 9 -8.73 -11.79 -5.18
CA TYR A 9 -7.36 -11.75 -4.65
C TYR A 9 -6.64 -10.43 -5.00
N ARG A 10 -6.86 -9.92 -6.22
CA ARG A 10 -6.30 -8.62 -6.64
C ARG A 10 -6.88 -7.47 -5.83
N LYS A 11 -8.19 -7.48 -5.56
CA LYS A 11 -8.83 -6.45 -4.73
C LYS A 11 -8.33 -6.49 -3.29
N GLU A 12 -8.28 -7.68 -2.68
CA GLU A 12 -7.75 -7.85 -1.31
C GLU A 12 -6.30 -7.35 -1.23
N THR A 13 -5.46 -7.71 -2.20
CA THR A 13 -4.06 -7.24 -2.26
C THR A 13 -3.96 -5.71 -2.42
N ILE A 14 -4.80 -5.10 -3.26
CA ILE A 14 -4.86 -3.64 -3.42
C ILE A 14 -5.26 -2.97 -2.10
N GLU A 15 -6.27 -3.50 -1.41
CA GLU A 15 -6.73 -2.98 -0.12
C GLU A 15 -5.63 -3.10 0.95
N GLU A 16 -4.91 -4.22 0.99
CA GLU A 16 -3.77 -4.41 1.89
C GLU A 16 -2.65 -3.38 1.62
N TYR A 17 -2.28 -3.17 0.36
CA TYR A 17 -1.25 -2.19 0.00
C TYR A 17 -1.69 -0.74 0.28
N LEU A 18 -2.96 -0.40 0.09
CA LEU A 18 -3.49 0.92 0.46
C LEU A 18 -3.53 1.10 1.99
N ALA A 19 -3.83 0.04 2.74
CA ALA A 19 -3.80 0.05 4.20
C ALA A 19 -2.35 0.24 4.72
N GLU A 20 -1.37 -0.43 4.13
CA GLU A 20 0.05 -0.25 4.44
C GLU A 20 0.53 1.17 4.11
N ALA A 21 0.11 1.73 2.97
CA ALA A 21 0.42 3.12 2.62
C ALA A 21 -0.10 4.11 3.67
N THR A 22 -1.36 3.93 4.09
CA THR A 22 -2.00 4.77 5.11
C THR A 22 -1.30 4.62 6.47
N ARG A 23 -0.85 3.41 6.80
CA ARG A 23 -0.07 3.15 8.02
C ARG A 23 1.27 3.87 7.97
N CYS A 24 1.96 3.83 6.84
CA CYS A 24 3.23 4.53 6.62
C CYS A 24 3.04 6.05 6.74
N GLU A 25 1.96 6.62 6.18
CA GLU A 25 1.64 8.05 6.36
C GLU A 25 1.44 8.42 7.84
N ARG A 26 0.69 7.61 8.60
CA ARG A 26 0.50 7.85 10.05
C ARG A 26 1.80 7.71 10.84
N LEU A 27 2.69 6.82 10.42
CA LEU A 27 4.03 6.69 11.00
C LEU A 27 4.88 7.92 10.66
N ALA A 28 4.78 8.42 9.41
CA ALA A 28 5.45 9.64 8.97
C ALA A 28 5.02 10.87 9.80
N GLU A 29 3.73 10.97 10.14
CA GLU A 29 3.20 12.03 11.01
C GLU A 29 3.79 12.02 12.42
N ARG A 30 4.20 10.84 12.91
CA ARG A 30 4.78 10.64 14.24
C ARG A 30 6.31 10.55 14.24
N ALA A 31 6.91 10.38 13.06
CA ALA A 31 8.34 10.22 12.87
C ALA A 31 9.06 11.57 12.94
N GLN A 32 10.36 11.53 13.25
CA GLN A 32 11.21 12.70 13.17
C GLN A 32 11.33 13.17 11.71
N GLU A 33 11.66 14.44 11.51
CA GLU A 33 11.67 15.08 10.18
C GLU A 33 12.56 14.33 9.17
N THR A 34 13.66 13.73 9.63
CA THR A 34 14.56 12.88 8.84
C THR A 34 13.88 11.60 8.34
N ASP A 35 13.21 10.86 9.22
CA ASP A 35 12.53 9.60 8.89
C ASP A 35 11.17 9.82 8.22
N ARG A 36 10.56 10.99 8.41
CA ARG A 36 9.27 11.35 7.83
C ARG A 36 9.29 11.24 6.30
N GLN A 37 10.39 11.69 5.68
CA GLN A 37 10.55 11.62 4.23
C GLN A 37 10.58 10.15 3.74
N ASP A 38 11.31 9.28 4.43
CA ASP A 38 11.38 7.84 4.15
C ASP A 38 10.01 7.16 4.29
N TRP A 39 9.26 7.45 5.35
CA TRP A 39 7.92 6.89 5.54
C TRP A 39 6.92 7.35 4.48
N LEU A 40 7.00 8.62 4.04
CA LEU A 40 6.19 9.13 2.94
C LEU A 40 6.56 8.48 1.60
N ASP A 41 7.85 8.29 1.32
CA ASP A 41 8.31 7.58 0.12
C ASP A 41 7.82 6.13 0.13
N LEU A 42 7.89 5.45 1.29
CA LEU A 42 7.38 4.09 1.47
C LEU A 42 5.86 4.03 1.20
N ALA A 43 5.09 4.97 1.75
CA ALA A 43 3.66 5.06 1.51
C ALA A 43 3.33 5.24 0.02
N GLN A 44 4.13 6.06 -0.68
CA GLN A 44 3.96 6.35 -2.09
C GLN A 44 4.31 5.13 -2.97
N ARG A 45 5.32 4.35 -2.60
CA ARG A 45 5.64 3.06 -3.23
C ARG A 45 4.49 2.07 -3.10
N TRP A 46 3.93 1.92 -1.90
CA TRP A 46 2.78 1.03 -1.67
C TRP A 46 1.56 1.42 -2.53
N ARG A 47 1.24 2.71 -2.63
CA ARG A 47 0.19 3.22 -3.55
C ARG A 47 0.49 2.94 -5.02
N THR A 48 1.76 3.02 -5.40
CA THR A 48 2.19 2.73 -6.78
C THR A 48 2.02 1.24 -7.09
N LEU A 49 2.41 0.35 -6.17
CA LEU A 49 2.18 -1.09 -6.31
C LEU A 49 0.69 -1.44 -6.40
N ALA A 50 -0.15 -0.82 -5.56
CA ALA A 50 -1.60 -0.98 -5.62
C ALA A 50 -2.16 -0.58 -7.00
N LYS A 51 -1.73 0.57 -7.54
CA LYS A 51 -2.13 1.03 -8.88
C LYS A 51 -1.64 0.12 -10.00
N LEU A 52 -0.43 -0.43 -9.90
CA LEU A 52 0.10 -1.36 -10.89
C LEU A 52 -0.72 -2.65 -10.94
N ILE A 53 -1.19 -3.14 -9.79
CA ILE A 53 -2.07 -4.31 -9.72
C ILE A 53 -3.48 -3.99 -10.20
N GLU A 54 -3.99 -2.79 -9.94
CA GLU A 54 -5.29 -2.32 -10.46
C GLU A 54 -5.30 -2.20 -11.99
N THR A 55 -4.15 -1.86 -12.59
CA THR A 55 -4.01 -1.68 -14.04
C THR A 55 -3.48 -2.91 -14.78
N ALA A 56 -3.11 -3.99 -14.08
CA ALA A 56 -2.66 -5.27 -14.63
C ALA A 56 -3.79 -6.34 -14.66
#